data_AF-A0A6B0UB41-F1
#
_entry.id   AF-A0A6B0UB41-F1
#
_cell.length_a   1.000
_cell.length_b   1.000
_cell.length_c   1.000
_cell.angle_alpha   90.00
_cell.angle_beta   90.00
_cell.angle_gamma   90.00
#
_symmetry.space_group_name_H-M   'P 1'
#
loop_
_entity.id
_entity.type
_entity.pdbx_description
1 polymer ?
#
loop_
_entity_poly.entity_id
_entity_poly.type
_entity_poly.pdbx_seq_one_letter_code
_entity_poly.pdbx_strand_id
1 'polypeptide(L)'
;MRASGGHGWGARCFPIALSLWGRPCSGRKVSKERVTVLFCVNMDGSDKRRFFIIRKYKRPRCFKKRECLPVVYTANGKAWMTQEFI
;
A
#
# COMPACT_ATOMS: atom_id res chain seq x y z
N MET A 1 -24.41 23.98 34.02
CA MET A 1 -23.68 22.80 33.52
C MET A 1 -22.87 23.23 32.31
N ARG A 2 -21.54 23.32 32.44
CA ARG A 2 -20.64 23.77 31.37
C ARG A 2 -20.47 22.65 30.35
N ALA A 3 -20.82 22.91 29.10
CA ALA A 3 -20.27 22.18 27.97
C ALA A 3 -18.82 22.65 27.76
N SER A 4 -17.83 21.86 28.22
CA SER A 4 -16.48 21.90 27.66
C SER A 4 -16.50 21.05 26.39
N GLY A 5 -16.01 21.46 25.22
CA GLY A 5 -14.91 22.37 24.94
C GLY A 5 -13.71 21.59 24.41
N GLY A 6 -13.70 21.33 23.10
CA GLY A 6 -12.51 21.34 22.21
C GLY A 6 -11.40 20.27 22.30
N HIS A 7 -10.76 20.07 21.14
CA HIS A 7 -9.41 19.54 20.89
C HIS A 7 -9.23 18.01 20.96
N GLY A 8 -8.68 17.29 19.98
CA GLY A 8 -8.02 17.63 18.73
C GLY A 8 -7.56 16.32 18.07
N TRP A 9 -7.54 16.29 16.75
CA TRP A 9 -7.10 15.15 15.96
C TRP A 9 -5.65 14.81 16.29
N GLY A 10 -5.37 13.55 16.61
CA GLY A 10 -4.00 13.13 16.95
C GLY A 10 -3.71 11.66 16.74
N ALA A 11 -4.57 10.93 16.03
CA ALA A 11 -4.24 9.56 15.63
C ALA A 11 -3.39 9.64 14.36
N ARG A 12 -2.07 9.79 14.53
CA ARG A 12 -1.13 9.75 13.42
C ARG A 12 -1.09 8.32 12.87
N CYS A 13 -1.76 8.10 11.75
CA CYS A 13 -1.62 6.87 10.95
C CYS A 13 -0.23 6.93 10.33
N PHE A 14 0.63 6.00 10.71
CA PHE A 14 1.97 5.95 10.11
C PHE A 14 1.90 5.12 8.82
N PRO A 15 2.26 5.70 7.66
CA PRO A 15 2.37 4.94 6.43
C PRO A 15 3.60 4.04 6.50
N ILE A 16 3.41 2.73 6.50
CA ILE A 16 4.48 1.75 6.35
C ILE A 16 4.42 1.12 4.96
N ALA A 17 5.51 1.27 4.20
CA ALA A 17 5.63 0.73 2.84
C ALA A 17 6.53 -0.50 2.83
N LEU A 18 5.98 -1.63 2.39
CA LEU A 18 6.71 -2.89 2.19
C LEU A 18 6.95 -3.12 0.69
N SER A 19 8.22 -3.19 0.29
CA SER A 19 8.60 -3.49 -1.09
C SER A 19 9.03 -4.95 -1.21
N LEU A 20 8.28 -5.74 -1.99
CA LEU A 20 8.60 -7.13 -2.29
C LEU A 20 9.30 -7.22 -3.65
N TRP A 21 10.44 -7.90 -3.67
CA TRP A 21 11.23 -8.19 -4.86
C TRP A 21 11.46 -9.68 -5.00
N GLY A 22 11.76 -10.14 -6.22
CA GLY A 22 12.05 -11.55 -6.47
C GLY A 22 13.23 -12.04 -5.63
N ARG A 23 13.03 -13.15 -4.92
CA ARG A 23 14.11 -13.85 -4.19
C ARG A 23 15.07 -14.49 -5.20
N PRO A 24 16.37 -14.62 -4.87
CA PRO A 24 17.29 -15.39 -5.68
C PRO A 24 16.86 -16.86 -5.72
N CYS A 25 16.75 -17.41 -6.93
CA CYS A 25 16.48 -18.82 -7.17
C CYS A 25 17.73 -19.43 -7.81
N SER A 26 18.21 -20.58 -7.32
CA SER A 26 19.35 -21.26 -7.92
C SER A 26 19.06 -21.63 -9.39
N GLY A 27 20.04 -21.40 -10.27
CA GLY A 27 19.95 -21.76 -11.70
C GLY A 27 18.98 -20.94 -12.55
N ARG A 28 18.38 -19.85 -12.05
CA ARG A 28 17.48 -18.99 -12.83
C ARG A 28 17.74 -17.50 -12.62
N LYS A 29 17.49 -16.71 -13.66
CA LYS A 29 17.54 -15.24 -13.60
C LYS A 29 16.46 -14.74 -12.64
N VAL A 30 16.86 -13.92 -11.67
CA VAL A 30 15.95 -13.32 -10.68
C VAL A 30 14.92 -12.43 -11.38
N SER A 31 13.64 -12.61 -11.04
CA SER A 31 12.57 -11.74 -11.52
C SER A 31 12.75 -10.34 -10.95
N LYS A 32 12.86 -9.34 -11.83
CA LYS A 32 12.89 -7.91 -11.46
C LYS A 32 11.49 -7.33 -11.19
N GLU A 33 10.46 -8.16 -11.06
CA GLU A 33 9.15 -7.69 -10.65
C GLU A 33 9.20 -7.12 -9.23
N ARG A 34 8.52 -6.00 -9.05
CA ARG A 34 8.40 -5.28 -7.78
C ARG A 34 6.92 -5.06 -7.48
N VAL A 35 6.56 -5.30 -6.22
CA VAL A 35 5.23 -5.02 -5.68
C VAL A 35 5.44 -4.25 -4.40
N THR A 36 4.87 -3.06 -4.32
CA THR A 36 4.94 -2.23 -3.11
C THR A 36 3.57 -2.21 -2.49
N VAL A 37 3.49 -2.54 -1.20
CA VAL A 37 2.26 -2.53 -0.42
C VAL A 37 2.41 -1.50 0.68
N LEU A 38 1.46 -0.57 0.74
CA LEU A 38 1.39 0.48 1.74
C LEU A 38 0.26 0.14 2.72
N PHE A 39 0.59 0.18 4.00
CA PHE A 39 -0.33 0.03 5.11
C PHE A 39 -0.36 1.37 5.85
N CYS A 40 -1.56 1.85 6.18
CA CYS A 40 -1.72 3.02 7.05
C CYS A 40 -2.50 2.55 8.28
N VAL A 41 -1.79 2.42 9.39
CA VAL A 41 -2.34 1.94 10.66
C VAL A 41 -1.92 2.91 11.75
N ASN A 42 -2.83 3.27 12.64
CA ASN A 42 -2.47 4.04 13.84
C ASN A 42 -1.63 3.18 14.79
N MET A 43 -0.85 3.83 15.66
CA MET A 43 0.02 3.14 16.63
C MET A 43 -0.73 2.15 17.53
N ASP A 44 -1.97 2.45 17.87
CA ASP A 44 -2.87 1.62 18.67
C ASP A 44 -3.54 0.49 17.85
N GLY A 45 -3.40 0.50 16.53
CA GLY A 45 -3.94 -0.53 15.65
C GLY A 45 -5.45 -0.47 15.40
N SER A 46 -6.16 0.49 16.00
CA SER A 46 -7.63 0.62 15.92
C SER A 46 -8.10 1.10 14.55
N ASP A 47 -7.37 2.04 13.94
CA ASP A 47 -7.65 2.52 12.58
C ASP A 47 -6.74 1.80 11.60
N LYS A 48 -7.34 0.95 10.75
CA LYS A 48 -6.67 0.24 9.67
C LYS A 48 -7.27 0.71 8.35
N ARG A 49 -6.52 1.49 7.59
CA ARG A 49 -6.95 1.89 6.26
C ARG A 49 -6.75 0.76 5.25
N ARG A 50 -7.50 0.82 4.14
CA ARG A 50 -7.36 -0.13 3.03
C ARG A 50 -5.92 -0.14 2.53
N PHE A 51 -5.40 -1.33 2.21
CA PHE A 51 -4.06 -1.44 1.64
C PHE A 51 -4.00 -0.75 0.29
N PHE A 52 -2.88 -0.07 0.04
CA PHE A 52 -2.58 0.54 -1.25
C PHE A 52 -1.45 -0.23 -1.92
N ILE A 53 -1.72 -0.81 -3.07
CA ILE A 53 -0.78 -1.65 -3.82
C ILE A 53 -0.30 -0.89 -5.05
N ILE A 54 1.02 -0.76 -5.18
CA ILE A 54 1.68 -0.23 -6.37
C ILE A 54 2.38 -1.36 -7.12
N ARG A 55 2.11 -1.45 -8.42
CA ARG A 55 2.74 -2.42 -9.33
C ARG A 55 3.15 -1.78 -10.64
N LYS A 56 3.89 -2.52 -11.46
CA LYS A 56 4.33 -2.05 -12.79
C LYS A 56 3.17 -1.84 -13.77
N TYR A 57 2.21 -2.76 -13.80
CA TYR A 57 1.18 -2.82 -14.84
C TYR A 57 -0.21 -2.49 -14.27
N LYS A 58 -1.00 -1.68 -14.99
CA LYS A 58 -2.36 -1.29 -14.58
C LYS A 58 -3.34 -2.47 -14.49
N ARG A 59 -3.23 -3.44 -15.40
CA ARG A 59 -4.04 -4.68 -15.38
C ARG A 59 -3.11 -5.88 -15.55
N PRO A 60 -2.56 -6.44 -14.46
CA PRO A 60 -1.76 -7.65 -14.57
C PRO A 60 -2.64 -8.81 -15.05
N ARG A 61 -2.03 -9.78 -15.74
CA ARG A 61 -2.77 -10.91 -16.34
C ARG A 61 -3.57 -11.74 -15.32
N CYS A 62 -3.16 -11.74 -14.06
CA CYS A 62 -3.88 -12.41 -12.98
C CYS A 62 -5.19 -11.72 -12.55
N PHE A 63 -5.42 -10.46 -12.95
CA PHE A 63 -6.61 -9.68 -12.59
C PHE A 63 -7.69 -9.67 -13.67
N LYS A 64 -7.57 -10.52 -14.70
CA LYS A 64 -8.47 -10.56 -15.87
C LYS A 64 -9.97 -10.61 -15.56
N LYS A 65 -10.38 -11.08 -14.37
CA LYS A 65 -11.79 -11.20 -13.95
C LYS A 65 -12.10 -10.60 -12.58
N ARG A 66 -11.16 -9.88 -11.96
CA ARG A 66 -11.36 -9.27 -10.63
C ARG A 66 -11.26 -7.77 -10.75
N GLU A 67 -12.42 -7.11 -10.86
CA GLU A 67 -12.52 -5.65 -10.90
C GLU A 67 -12.74 -5.06 -9.49
N CYS A 68 -13.39 -5.82 -8.60
CA CYS A 68 -13.52 -5.46 -7.19
C CYS A 68 -12.38 -6.06 -6.37
N LEU A 69 -11.34 -5.27 -6.14
CA LEU A 69 -10.30 -5.61 -5.17
C LEU A 69 -10.63 -4.90 -3.84
N PRO A 70 -10.48 -5.56 -2.68
CA PRO A 70 -10.64 -4.91 -1.38
C PRO A 70 -9.47 -3.94 -1.04
N VAL A 71 -8.63 -3.63 -2.03
CA VAL A 71 -7.42 -2.83 -1.93
C VAL A 71 -7.45 -1.74 -3.00
N VAL A 72 -6.80 -0.61 -2.70
CA VAL A 72 -6.57 0.42 -3.71
C VAL A 72 -5.39 -0.01 -4.55
N TYR A 73 -5.56 -0.13 -5.86
CA TYR A 73 -4.53 -0.62 -6.76
C TYR A 73 -4.13 0.47 -7.76
N THR A 74 -2.83 0.79 -7.80
CA THR A 74 -2.26 1.80 -8.69
C THR A 74 -1.07 1.23 -9.44
N ALA A 75 -0.86 1.71 -10.67
CA ALA A 75 0.29 1.30 -11.47
C ALA A 75 1.28 2.43 -11.69
N ASN A 76 2.55 2.11 -11.45
CA ASN A 76 3.71 2.96 -11.72
C ASN A 76 4.75 2.08 -12.42
N GLY A 77 5.28 2.49 -13.57
CA GLY A 77 6.26 1.69 -14.34
C GLY A 77 7.51 1.27 -13.55
N LYS A 78 7.90 2.04 -12.53
CA LYS A 78 9.01 1.71 -11.62
C LYS A 78 8.57 0.89 -10.39
N ALA A 79 7.26 0.86 -10.11
CA ALA A 79 6.64 0.29 -8.93
C ALA A 79 7.18 0.85 -7.60
N TRP A 80 7.61 2.12 -7.60
CA TRP A 80 8.10 2.83 -6.43
C TRP A 80 7.01 3.71 -5.83
N MET A 81 7.11 3.99 -4.53
CA MET A 81 6.35 5.09 -3.91
C MET A 81 6.78 6.41 -4.56
N THR A 82 5.80 7.25 -4.88
CA THR A 82 6.01 8.63 -5.35
C THR A 82 5.25 9.57 -4.42
N GLN A 83 5.64 10.84 -4.38
CA GLN A 83 4.97 11.85 -3.57
C GLN A 83 3.48 12.00 -3.93
N GLU A 84 3.08 11.68 -5.15
CA GLU A 84 1.68 11.66 -5.58
C GLU A 84 0.81 10.63 -4.84
N PHE A 85 1.43 9.62 -4.22
CA PHE A 85 0.75 8.55 -3.48
C PHE A 85 0.90 8.69 -1.95
N ILE A 86 1.57 9.75 -1.47
CA ILE A 86 1.83 10.03 -0.05
C ILE A 86 0.89 11.13 0.44
#